data_AF-A0AA88RVV8-F1
#
_entry.id   AF-A0AA88RVV8-F1
#
_cell.length_a   1.000
_cell.length_b   1.000
_cell.length_c   1.000
_cell.angle_alpha   90.00
_cell.angle_beta   90.00
_cell.angle_gamma   90.00
#
_symmetry.space_group_name_H-M   'P 1'
#
loop_
_entity.id
_entity.type
_entity.pdbx_description
1 polymer ?
#
loop_
_entity_poly.entity_id
_entity_poly.type
_entity_poly.pdbx_seq_one_letter_code
_entity_poly.pdbx_strand_id
1 'polypeptide(L)'
;MENSSPYRGEGLPVTTSSAAKSDRRWRSSSKPTQSTSKPSLLLAFFSCVAWLYVAGRLWQDAENRMLLTNLLKRNAGQRPKVLTVEDKLMVLGCKTMIFRDLERRIVEAEMELTLAKSQGYLKSQLQQSGSSSGKRLLAVIGVYTGFGSRLNRNVFRGSWMPRGDALKKLEERGVVIRFVIGRSANRGDSLDRNIDEESHTTNDFLILDSHEEAQEELPKKAKFFFSTAVQNWDAEFYVKVDDSINLDLDGLIKLLESRRGQDSAYIGCMKSGEVVSE
;
A
#
# COMPACT_ATOMS: atom_id res chain seq x y z
N MET A 1 1.21 30.83 -48.63
CA MET A 1 1.76 32.12 -49.09
C MET A 1 2.76 32.54 -48.03
N GLU A 2 4.05 32.23 -48.23
CA GLU A 2 4.98 33.01 -49.08
C GLU A 2 5.26 34.38 -48.46
N ASN A 3 6.49 34.90 -48.41
CA ASN A 3 7.80 34.47 -48.91
C ASN A 3 8.83 35.28 -48.05
N SER A 4 10.16 35.11 -48.02
CA SER A 4 11.11 34.32 -48.79
C SER A 4 12.49 34.51 -48.14
N SER A 5 13.28 33.44 -47.98
CA SER A 5 14.77 33.55 -48.05
C SER A 5 15.15 33.92 -49.50
N PRO A 6 16.34 34.47 -49.82
CA PRO A 6 17.35 33.54 -50.37
C PRO A 6 18.85 33.96 -50.38
N TYR A 7 19.70 32.97 -50.71
CA TYR A 7 21.00 33.03 -51.40
C TYR A 7 22.26 33.59 -50.68
N ARG A 8 23.51 33.32 -51.12
CA ARG A 8 24.19 32.16 -51.81
C ARG A 8 25.68 32.52 -52.04
N GLY A 9 26.57 31.53 -52.15
CA GLY A 9 27.96 31.67 -52.67
C GLY A 9 28.99 31.21 -51.65
N GLU A 10 29.77 30.13 -51.80
CA GLU A 10 30.64 29.68 -52.92
C GLU A 10 31.80 30.65 -53.23
N GLY A 11 33.06 30.16 -53.15
CA GLY A 11 34.23 30.83 -53.75
C GLY A 11 35.53 30.84 -52.92
N LEU A 12 36.48 29.97 -53.28
CA LEU A 12 37.94 30.13 -53.08
C LEU A 12 38.46 31.36 -53.90
N PRO A 13 39.71 31.91 -53.77
CA PRO A 13 40.96 31.18 -53.45
C PRO A 13 42.18 31.95 -52.83
N VAL A 14 43.29 31.21 -52.61
CA VAL A 14 44.72 31.58 -52.84
C VAL A 14 45.44 32.65 -51.96
N THR A 15 46.77 32.54 -52.02
CA THR A 15 47.85 33.05 -51.14
C THR A 15 48.28 34.50 -51.36
N THR A 16 49.01 35.07 -50.38
CA THR A 16 50.37 35.67 -50.50
C THR A 16 50.77 36.35 -49.17
N SER A 17 51.92 36.07 -48.56
CA SER A 17 53.21 36.79 -48.68
C SER A 17 53.97 36.60 -47.33
N SER A 18 55.28 36.76 -47.11
CA SER A 18 56.45 37.12 -47.95
C SER A 18 57.76 36.69 -47.24
N ALA A 19 58.90 36.76 -47.97
CA ALA A 19 60.28 36.95 -47.46
C ALA A 19 60.97 35.82 -46.63
N ALA A 20 62.27 35.53 -46.76
CA ALA A 20 63.31 35.97 -47.70
C ALA A 20 64.57 35.05 -47.64
N LYS A 21 65.49 35.17 -48.63
CA LYS A 21 66.90 34.65 -48.67
C LYS A 21 67.04 33.11 -48.71
N SER A 22 68.15 32.45 -49.10
CA SER A 22 69.32 32.68 -50.02
C SER A 22 70.22 31.43 -49.95
N ASP A 23 71.03 30.98 -50.92
CA ASP A 23 71.21 31.19 -52.38
C ASP A 23 72.18 30.07 -52.90
N ARG A 24 72.14 29.67 -54.19
CA ARG A 24 73.01 28.67 -54.90
C ARG A 24 72.87 27.19 -54.42
N ARG A 25 72.53 26.16 -55.23
CA ARG A 25 73.02 25.67 -56.54
C ARG A 25 74.46 25.09 -56.42
N TRP A 26 74.72 23.78 -56.58
CA TRP A 26 74.61 22.99 -57.83
C TRP A 26 74.49 21.45 -57.65
N ARG A 27 74.16 20.76 -58.75
CA ARG A 27 74.09 19.28 -58.93
C ARG A 27 75.46 18.63 -59.25
N SER A 28 75.66 17.39 -58.79
CA SER A 28 76.18 16.23 -59.57
C SER A 28 76.04 14.94 -58.71
N SER A 29 75.23 13.95 -59.08
CA SER A 29 75.42 12.92 -60.12
C SER A 29 76.46 11.84 -59.80
N SER A 30 76.03 10.70 -59.25
CA SER A 30 76.62 9.37 -59.50
C SER A 30 75.65 8.24 -59.08
N LYS A 31 75.98 6.99 -59.46
CA LYS A 31 75.07 5.83 -59.64
C LYS A 31 74.66 5.11 -58.33
N PRO A 32 73.57 4.30 -58.34
CA PRO A 32 73.08 3.62 -57.14
C PRO A 32 73.92 2.40 -56.76
N THR A 33 73.97 2.08 -55.47
CA THR A 33 74.39 0.75 -54.99
C THR A 33 73.64 0.43 -53.70
N GLN A 34 73.22 -0.82 -53.55
CA GLN A 34 72.38 -1.26 -52.45
C GLN A 34 73.16 -1.23 -51.13
N SER A 35 72.55 -0.65 -50.08
CA SER A 35 72.83 -1.08 -48.71
C SER A 35 71.50 -1.35 -48.02
N THR A 36 71.23 -2.63 -47.77
CA THR A 36 70.11 -3.07 -46.94
C THR A 36 70.42 -2.71 -45.50
N SER A 37 69.96 -1.53 -45.06
CA SER A 37 70.17 -1.12 -43.68
C SER A 37 69.39 -2.08 -42.77
N LYS A 38 70.15 -2.93 -42.05
CA LYS A 38 69.66 -3.88 -41.05
C LYS A 38 68.54 -3.33 -40.12
N PRO A 39 68.54 -2.05 -39.67
CA PRO A 39 67.42 -1.50 -38.92
C PRO A 39 66.07 -1.49 -39.66
N SER A 40 66.00 -1.33 -40.98
CA SER A 40 64.71 -1.28 -41.71
C SER A 40 63.99 -2.63 -41.72
N LEU A 41 64.75 -3.73 -41.92
CA LEU A 41 64.24 -5.09 -41.85
C LEU A 41 63.80 -5.45 -40.42
N LEU A 42 64.54 -5.02 -39.40
CA LEU A 42 64.16 -5.20 -38.01
C LEU A 42 62.88 -4.42 -37.67
N LEU A 43 62.75 -3.17 -38.11
CA LEU A 43 61.54 -2.36 -37.88
C LEU A 43 60.32 -2.98 -38.57
N ALA A 44 60.48 -3.46 -39.81
CA ALA A 44 59.42 -4.17 -40.54
C ALA A 44 59.02 -5.49 -39.86
N PHE A 45 60.00 -6.23 -39.32
CA PHE A 45 59.74 -7.44 -38.54
C PHE A 45 58.94 -7.13 -37.27
N PHE A 46 59.35 -6.14 -36.47
CA PHE A 46 58.60 -5.72 -35.28
C PHE A 46 57.20 -5.19 -35.63
N SER A 47 57.04 -4.46 -36.74
CA SER A 47 55.73 -4.04 -37.24
C SER A 47 54.84 -5.22 -37.61
N CYS A 48 55.39 -6.26 -38.24
CA CYS A 48 54.67 -7.49 -38.60
C CYS A 48 54.23 -8.26 -37.34
N VAL A 49 55.13 -8.43 -36.37
CA VAL A 49 54.82 -9.07 -35.07
C VAL A 49 53.75 -8.27 -34.30
N ALA A 50 53.83 -6.93 -34.30
CA ALA A 50 52.81 -6.09 -33.68
C ALA A 50 51.44 -6.23 -34.37
N TRP A 51 51.41 -6.30 -35.71
CA TRP A 51 50.18 -6.56 -36.47
C TRP A 51 49.58 -7.94 -36.14
N LEU A 52 50.40 -9.00 -36.10
CA LEU A 52 49.94 -10.33 -35.71
C LEU A 52 49.44 -10.38 -34.27
N TYR A 53 50.09 -9.65 -33.35
CA TYR A 53 49.63 -9.52 -31.96
C TYR A 53 48.27 -8.81 -31.86
N VAL A 54 48.09 -7.68 -32.55
CA VAL A 54 46.82 -6.94 -32.57
C VAL A 54 45.71 -7.77 -33.23
N ALA A 55 46.00 -8.45 -34.35
CA ALA A 55 45.05 -9.36 -35.00
C ALA A 55 44.65 -10.52 -34.08
N GLY A 56 45.60 -11.14 -33.37
CA GLY A 56 45.32 -12.19 -32.39
C GLY A 56 44.49 -11.71 -31.20
N ARG A 57 44.76 -10.50 -30.69
CA ARG A 57 43.96 -9.86 -29.64
C ARG A 57 42.52 -9.57 -30.09
N LEU A 58 42.35 -9.06 -31.31
CA LEU A 58 41.03 -8.80 -31.90
C LEU A 58 40.26 -10.09 -32.17
N TRP A 59 40.94 -11.17 -32.59
CA TRP A 59 40.34 -12.48 -32.76
C TRP A 59 39.83 -13.06 -31.43
N GLN A 60 40.64 -13.00 -30.37
CA GLN A 60 40.23 -13.42 -29.03
C GLN A 60 39.07 -12.59 -28.48
N ASP A 61 39.03 -11.27 -28.74
CA ASP A 61 37.89 -10.43 -28.35
C ASP A 61 36.62 -10.79 -29.14
N ALA A 62 36.73 -11.13 -30.43
CA ALA A 62 35.62 -11.62 -31.23
C ALA A 62 35.06 -12.97 -30.73
N GLU A 63 35.93 -13.93 -30.39
CA GLU A 63 35.52 -15.20 -29.78
C GLU A 63 34.85 -15.00 -28.42
N ASN A 64 35.41 -14.13 -27.56
CA ASN A 64 34.82 -13.78 -26.27
C ASN A 64 33.45 -13.12 -26.42
N ARG A 65 33.27 -12.22 -27.39
CA ARG A 65 31.96 -11.64 -27.75
C ARG A 65 30.99 -12.70 -28.27
N MET A 66 31.44 -13.67 -29.06
CA MET A 66 30.59 -14.77 -29.54
C MET A 66 30.18 -15.73 -28.40
N LEU A 67 31.05 -15.95 -27.43
CA LEU A 67 30.76 -16.73 -26.23
C LEU A 67 29.77 -15.98 -25.32
N LEU A 68 30.02 -14.70 -25.04
CA LEU A 68 29.13 -13.82 -24.28
C LEU A 68 27.74 -13.67 -24.92
N THR A 69 27.66 -13.51 -26.24
CA THR A 69 26.36 -13.45 -26.95
C THR A 69 25.63 -14.78 -26.94
N ASN A 70 26.31 -15.92 -27.02
CA ASN A 70 25.68 -17.23 -26.84
C ASN A 70 25.18 -17.44 -25.39
N LEU A 71 25.96 -17.05 -24.38
CA LEU A 71 25.52 -17.08 -22.97
C LEU A 71 24.35 -16.14 -22.73
N LEU A 72 24.38 -14.90 -23.25
CA LEU A 72 23.26 -13.96 -23.20
C LEU A 72 22.03 -14.51 -23.92
N LYS A 73 22.16 -15.18 -25.07
CA LYS A 73 21.04 -15.79 -25.78
C LYS A 73 20.45 -16.97 -25.00
N ARG A 74 21.29 -17.78 -24.34
CA ARG A 74 20.86 -18.88 -23.46
C ARG A 74 20.14 -18.35 -22.20
N ASN A 75 20.68 -17.31 -21.57
CA ASN A 75 20.07 -16.61 -20.43
C ASN A 75 18.82 -15.80 -20.82
N ALA A 76 18.71 -15.32 -22.07
CA ALA A 76 17.50 -14.65 -22.56
C ALA A 76 16.36 -15.66 -22.80
N GLY A 77 16.67 -16.91 -23.16
CA GLY A 77 15.73 -18.03 -23.15
C GLY A 77 15.39 -18.51 -21.72
N GLN A 78 16.34 -18.38 -20.79
CA GLN A 78 16.15 -18.63 -19.36
C GLN A 78 16.00 -17.32 -18.56
N ARG A 79 15.17 -16.39 -19.02
CA ARG A 79 14.68 -15.33 -18.12
C ARG A 79 14.07 -16.04 -16.91
N PRO A 80 14.44 -15.72 -15.66
CA PRO A 80 13.56 -16.06 -14.56
C PRO A 80 12.23 -15.38 -14.89
N LYS A 81 11.19 -16.18 -15.13
CA LYS A 81 9.83 -15.66 -15.04
C LYS A 81 9.78 -15.01 -13.67
N VAL A 82 9.37 -13.73 -13.62
CA VAL A 82 8.97 -13.12 -12.36
C VAL A 82 7.70 -13.88 -11.97
N LEU A 83 7.89 -15.00 -11.28
CA LEU A 83 6.81 -15.78 -10.69
C LEU A 83 6.19 -14.82 -9.68
N THR A 84 5.01 -14.32 -10.03
CA THR A 84 4.17 -13.56 -9.10
C THR A 84 3.97 -14.40 -7.84
N VAL A 85 3.62 -13.73 -6.75
CA VAL A 85 3.31 -14.42 -5.49
C VAL A 85 2.18 -15.43 -5.73
N GLU A 86 1.25 -15.10 -6.62
CA GLU A 86 0.23 -15.98 -7.20
C GLU A 86 0.79 -17.28 -7.80
N ASP A 87 1.73 -17.22 -8.76
CA ASP A 87 2.35 -18.42 -9.37
C ASP A 87 3.01 -19.31 -8.29
N LYS A 88 3.63 -18.71 -7.27
CA LYS A 88 4.22 -19.45 -6.15
C LYS A 88 3.16 -20.07 -5.23
N LEU A 89 2.08 -19.37 -4.92
CA LEU A 89 0.97 -19.91 -4.12
C LEU A 89 0.18 -20.99 -4.86
N MET A 90 0.09 -20.91 -6.20
CA MET A 90 -0.50 -21.95 -7.06
C MET A 90 0.39 -23.20 -7.08
N VAL A 91 1.70 -23.05 -7.26
CA VAL A 91 2.67 -24.16 -7.20
C VAL A 91 2.74 -24.81 -5.81
N LEU A 92 2.56 -24.03 -4.73
CA LEU A 92 2.51 -24.55 -3.35
C LEU A 92 1.11 -25.08 -2.95
N GLY A 93 0.09 -24.96 -3.82
CA GLY A 93 -1.31 -25.31 -3.51
C GLY A 93 -1.97 -24.44 -2.43
N CYS A 94 -1.25 -23.43 -1.91
CA CYS A 94 -1.68 -22.60 -0.78
C CYS A 94 -2.94 -21.80 -1.11
N LYS A 95 -3.11 -21.27 -2.34
CA LYS A 95 -4.29 -20.47 -2.67
C LYS A 95 -5.58 -21.30 -2.59
N THR A 96 -5.58 -22.47 -3.22
CA THR A 96 -6.70 -23.42 -3.18
C THR A 96 -6.96 -23.94 -1.77
N MET A 97 -5.90 -24.17 -0.98
CA MET A 97 -6.02 -24.59 0.42
C MET A 97 -6.61 -23.50 1.32
N ILE A 98 -6.14 -22.25 1.20
CA ILE A 98 -6.63 -21.10 1.98
C ILE A 98 -8.09 -20.80 1.62
N PHE A 99 -8.43 -20.80 0.33
CA PHE A 99 -9.80 -20.57 -0.12
C PHE A 99 -10.76 -21.65 0.38
N ARG A 100 -10.37 -22.93 0.29
CA ARG A 100 -11.18 -24.06 0.80
C ARG A 100 -11.29 -24.08 2.34
N ASP A 101 -10.26 -23.62 3.06
CA ASP A 101 -10.32 -23.46 4.52
C ASP A 101 -11.27 -22.32 4.91
N LEU A 102 -11.28 -21.22 4.14
CA LEU A 102 -12.23 -20.11 4.33
C LEU A 102 -13.67 -20.55 4.04
N GLU A 103 -13.93 -21.22 2.92
CA GLU A 103 -15.26 -21.80 2.59
C GLU A 103 -15.74 -22.74 3.70
N ARG A 104 -14.85 -23.63 4.18
CA ARG A 104 -15.19 -24.55 5.29
C ARG A 104 -15.56 -23.79 6.56
N ARG A 105 -14.80 -22.77 6.95
CA ARG A 105 -15.10 -21.93 8.13
C ARG A 105 -16.40 -21.16 7.99
N ILE A 106 -16.76 -20.73 6.78
CA ILE A 106 -18.06 -20.07 6.51
C ILE A 106 -19.20 -21.07 6.74
N VAL A 107 -19.13 -22.27 6.14
CA VAL A 107 -20.15 -23.31 6.32
C VAL A 107 -20.26 -23.77 7.79
N GLU A 108 -19.14 -23.89 8.49
CA GLU A 108 -19.09 -24.23 9.91
C GLU A 108 -19.76 -23.13 10.76
N ALA A 109 -19.46 -21.85 10.51
CA ALA A 109 -20.10 -20.73 11.18
C ALA A 109 -21.60 -20.61 10.85
N GLU A 110 -22.03 -20.91 9.62
CA GLU A 110 -23.45 -20.98 9.25
C GLU A 110 -24.18 -22.12 9.97
N MET A 111 -23.52 -23.26 10.15
CA MET A 111 -24.06 -24.38 10.93
C MET A 111 -24.18 -24.03 12.42
N GLU A 112 -23.17 -23.40 13.02
CA GLU A 112 -23.26 -22.90 14.41
C GLU A 112 -24.37 -21.86 14.56
N LEU A 113 -24.50 -20.94 13.60
CA LEU A 113 -25.52 -19.87 13.60
C LEU A 113 -26.94 -20.45 13.48
N THR A 114 -27.14 -21.46 12.63
CA THR A 114 -28.44 -22.16 12.52
C THR A 114 -28.76 -22.99 13.76
N LEU A 115 -27.76 -23.64 14.36
CA LEU A 115 -27.90 -24.35 15.65
C LEU A 115 -28.32 -23.38 16.76
N ALA A 116 -27.59 -22.27 16.96
CA ALA A 116 -27.92 -21.23 17.93
C ALA A 116 -29.31 -20.59 17.68
N LYS A 117 -29.71 -20.38 16.41
CA LYS A 117 -31.07 -19.94 16.06
C LYS A 117 -32.13 -20.93 16.51
N SER A 118 -31.95 -22.23 16.27
CA SER A 118 -32.89 -23.27 16.67
C SER A 118 -32.99 -23.45 18.20
N GLN A 119 -31.89 -23.23 18.92
CA GLN A 119 -31.86 -23.15 20.39
C GLN A 119 -32.52 -21.86 20.94
N GLY A 120 -33.00 -20.97 20.06
CA GLY A 120 -33.69 -19.75 20.48
C GLY A 120 -32.77 -18.66 21.03
N TYR A 121 -31.47 -18.67 20.70
CA TYR A 121 -30.50 -17.68 21.19
C TYR A 121 -30.94 -16.24 20.87
N LEU A 122 -31.42 -16.00 19.64
CA LEU A 122 -31.99 -14.70 19.23
C LEU A 122 -33.31 -14.33 19.94
N LYS A 123 -34.10 -15.32 20.38
CA LYS A 123 -35.44 -15.10 20.96
C LYS A 123 -35.40 -14.97 22.49
N SER A 124 -34.40 -15.56 23.14
CA SER A 124 -34.21 -15.55 24.60
C SER A 124 -33.45 -14.31 25.08
N GLN A 125 -32.40 -13.84 24.38
CA GLN A 125 -31.72 -12.59 24.77
C GLN A 125 -32.64 -11.37 24.69
N LEU A 126 -33.52 -11.31 23.67
CA LEU A 126 -34.57 -10.28 23.56
C LEU A 126 -35.61 -10.30 24.70
N GLN A 127 -35.63 -11.34 25.54
CA GLN A 127 -36.51 -11.44 26.72
C GLN A 127 -35.75 -11.36 28.06
N GLN A 128 -34.44 -11.60 28.09
CA GLN A 128 -33.63 -11.47 29.31
C GLN A 128 -33.28 -10.02 29.68
N SER A 129 -33.40 -9.08 28.75
CA SER A 129 -33.35 -7.62 28.99
C SER A 129 -34.59 -7.06 29.70
N GLY A 130 -35.29 -7.89 30.49
CA GLY A 130 -36.57 -7.64 31.15
C GLY A 130 -36.56 -6.68 32.34
N SER A 131 -35.79 -5.59 32.26
CA SER A 131 -35.78 -4.50 33.26
C SER A 131 -35.59 -3.09 32.68
N SER A 132 -35.60 -2.91 31.35
CA SER A 132 -35.70 -1.58 30.73
C SER A 132 -36.91 -1.50 29.78
N SER A 133 -37.53 -0.33 29.69
CA SER A 133 -38.89 -0.17 29.17
C SER A 133 -38.99 -0.20 27.64
N GLY A 134 -39.03 -1.41 27.07
CA GLY A 134 -39.94 -1.75 25.97
C GLY A 134 -39.90 -0.91 24.69
N LYS A 135 -38.77 -0.32 24.30
CA LYS A 135 -38.58 0.35 23.01
C LYS A 135 -37.25 -0.03 22.38
N ARG A 136 -37.32 -0.63 21.19
CA ARG A 136 -36.17 -0.85 20.30
C ARG A 136 -35.56 0.50 19.94
N LEU A 137 -34.26 0.64 20.18
CA LEU A 137 -33.50 1.86 19.93
C LEU A 137 -33.37 2.12 18.43
N LEU A 138 -33.25 3.39 18.04
CA LEU A 138 -32.94 3.74 16.66
C LEU A 138 -31.50 3.33 16.33
N ALA A 139 -30.53 3.72 17.16
CA ALA A 139 -29.12 3.48 16.86
C ALA A 139 -28.22 3.35 18.10
N VAL A 140 -27.20 2.49 17.99
CA VAL A 140 -26.01 2.50 18.85
C VAL A 140 -24.83 2.99 18.03
N ILE A 141 -24.19 4.08 18.47
CA ILE A 141 -23.05 4.70 17.81
C ILE A 141 -21.80 4.45 18.67
N GLY A 142 -20.91 3.59 18.15
CA GLY A 142 -19.61 3.30 18.74
C GLY A 142 -18.53 4.18 18.14
N VAL A 143 -17.99 5.10 18.93
CA VAL A 143 -16.86 5.96 18.56
C VAL A 143 -15.57 5.28 19.02
N TYR A 144 -14.81 4.70 18.11
CA TYR A 144 -13.54 4.06 18.42
C TYR A 144 -12.59 5.07 19.03
N THR A 145 -11.88 4.68 20.08
CA THR A 145 -10.82 5.46 20.72
C THR A 145 -9.74 4.52 21.21
N GLY A 146 -8.49 4.97 21.23
CA GLY A 146 -7.38 4.30 21.93
C GLY A 146 -6.98 5.02 23.21
N PHE A 147 -5.95 4.51 23.90
CA PHE A 147 -5.40 5.13 25.11
C PHE A 147 -4.86 6.55 24.86
N GLY A 148 -4.18 6.75 23.72
CA GLY A 148 -3.62 8.06 23.33
C GLY A 148 -4.67 9.12 22.96
N SER A 149 -5.88 8.72 22.58
CA SER A 149 -6.90 9.61 21.99
C SER A 149 -7.65 10.49 23.02
N ARG A 150 -7.13 10.67 24.24
CA ARG A 150 -7.80 11.45 25.31
C ARG A 150 -8.13 12.89 24.91
N LEU A 151 -7.27 13.52 24.13
CA LEU A 151 -7.52 14.86 23.58
C LEU A 151 -8.69 14.84 22.59
N ASN A 152 -8.73 13.87 21.66
CA ASN A 152 -9.81 13.72 20.68
C ASN A 152 -11.17 13.50 21.38
N ARG A 153 -11.22 12.63 22.41
CA ARG A 153 -12.43 12.44 23.23
C ARG A 153 -12.92 13.76 23.84
N ASN A 154 -12.02 14.55 24.41
CA ASN A 154 -12.36 15.85 25.01
C ASN A 154 -12.84 16.87 23.98
N VAL A 155 -12.28 16.88 22.76
CA VAL A 155 -12.74 17.71 21.64
C VAL A 155 -14.12 17.27 21.16
N PHE A 156 -14.37 15.98 21.01
CA PHE A 156 -15.66 15.43 20.57
C PHE A 156 -16.78 15.77 21.55
N ARG A 157 -16.57 15.48 22.84
CA ARG A 157 -17.47 15.91 23.93
C ARG A 157 -17.63 17.43 24.00
N GLY A 158 -16.67 18.20 23.48
CA GLY A 158 -16.68 19.66 23.45
C GLY A 158 -17.29 20.26 22.19
N SER A 159 -17.73 19.44 21.24
CA SER A 159 -18.25 19.85 19.94
C SER A 159 -19.57 19.14 19.64
N TRP A 160 -19.52 17.96 19.01
CA TRP A 160 -20.69 17.27 18.48
C TRP A 160 -21.29 16.22 19.42
N MET A 161 -20.49 15.63 20.31
CA MET A 161 -20.97 14.58 21.22
C MET A 161 -21.58 15.20 22.49
N PRO A 162 -22.88 15.00 22.76
CA PRO A 162 -23.54 15.60 23.92
C PRO A 162 -23.05 14.98 25.24
N ARG A 163 -23.12 15.76 26.32
CA ARG A 163 -22.78 15.32 27.69
C ARG A 163 -23.99 15.46 28.64
N GLY A 164 -23.95 14.73 29.75
CA GLY A 164 -24.90 14.91 30.86
C GLY A 164 -26.35 14.82 30.41
N ASP A 165 -27.16 15.82 30.73
CA ASP A 165 -28.60 15.81 30.41
C ASP A 165 -28.90 15.90 28.91
N ALA A 166 -27.98 16.43 28.09
CA ALA A 166 -28.12 16.40 26.64
C ALA A 166 -27.90 14.97 26.09
N LEU A 167 -27.02 14.17 26.72
CA LEU A 167 -26.83 12.77 26.37
C LEU A 167 -28.05 11.93 26.78
N LYS A 168 -28.60 12.13 27.98
CA LYS A 168 -29.84 11.47 28.43
C LYS A 168 -31.01 11.74 27.48
N LYS A 169 -31.21 12.99 27.06
CA LYS A 169 -32.24 13.36 26.06
C LYS A 169 -32.03 12.69 24.70
N LEU A 170 -30.79 12.40 24.32
CA LEU A 170 -30.49 11.66 23.09
C LEU A 170 -30.80 10.16 23.26
N GLU A 171 -30.53 9.59 24.42
CA GLU A 171 -30.88 8.22 24.78
C GLU A 171 -32.41 8.03 24.89
N GLU A 172 -33.14 9.02 25.39
CA GLU A 172 -34.61 9.08 25.37
C GLU A 172 -35.18 9.13 23.94
N ARG A 173 -34.48 9.76 22.99
CA ARG A 173 -34.78 9.69 21.53
C ARG A 173 -34.43 8.33 20.92
N GLY A 174 -33.84 7.42 21.68
CA GLY A 174 -33.47 6.07 21.25
C GLY A 174 -32.10 5.99 20.57
N VAL A 175 -31.18 6.92 20.86
CA VAL A 175 -29.82 6.90 20.29
C VAL A 175 -28.77 6.87 21.41
N VAL A 176 -27.97 5.81 21.44
CA VAL A 176 -26.89 5.62 22.42
C VAL A 176 -25.56 5.92 21.74
N ILE A 177 -24.73 6.79 22.33
CA ILE A 177 -23.37 7.08 21.85
C ILE A 177 -22.36 6.68 22.93
N ARG A 178 -21.36 5.87 22.59
CA ARG A 178 -20.30 5.45 23.52
C ARG A 178 -18.92 5.44 22.85
N PHE A 179 -17.89 5.81 23.62
CA PHE A 179 -16.50 5.62 23.26
C PHE A 179 -16.09 4.16 23.41
N VAL A 180 -15.67 3.52 22.32
CA VAL A 180 -15.34 2.09 22.27
C VAL A 180 -13.83 1.89 22.42
N ILE A 181 -13.44 1.19 23.47
CA ILE A 181 -12.04 0.91 23.81
C ILE A 181 -11.87 -0.52 24.33
N GLY A 182 -10.80 -1.18 23.94
CA GLY A 182 -10.35 -2.43 24.56
C GLY A 182 -9.63 -2.18 25.89
N ARG A 183 -9.02 -3.23 26.40
CA ARG A 183 -8.16 -3.22 27.59
C ARG A 183 -6.69 -3.31 27.19
N SER A 184 -5.77 -2.96 28.08
CA SER A 184 -4.34 -3.09 27.80
C SER A 184 -3.90 -4.57 27.79
N ALA A 185 -2.72 -4.84 27.25
CA ALA A 185 -2.10 -6.17 27.32
C ALA A 185 -1.90 -6.62 28.78
N ASN A 186 -1.50 -5.68 29.65
CA ASN A 186 -1.25 -5.90 31.07
C ASN A 186 -2.46 -5.43 31.89
N ARG A 187 -3.46 -6.29 32.03
CA ARG A 187 -4.74 -5.94 32.68
C ARG A 187 -4.56 -5.29 34.05
N GLY A 188 -5.21 -4.15 34.23
CA GLY A 188 -5.15 -3.36 35.46
C GLY A 188 -3.86 -2.53 35.63
N ASP A 189 -3.11 -2.30 34.55
CA ASP A 189 -2.02 -1.31 34.51
C ASP A 189 -2.53 0.14 34.60
N SER A 190 -1.62 1.12 34.46
CA SER A 190 -2.00 2.53 34.47
C SER A 190 -2.87 2.94 33.28
N LEU A 191 -2.80 2.25 32.14
CA LEU A 191 -3.61 2.58 30.97
C LEU A 191 -5.07 2.19 31.21
N ASP A 192 -5.31 0.97 31.70
CA ASP A 192 -6.63 0.51 32.12
C ASP A 192 -7.23 1.41 33.21
N ARG A 193 -6.47 1.71 34.28
CA ARG A 193 -6.94 2.56 35.40
C ARG A 193 -7.34 3.96 34.95
N ASN A 194 -6.56 4.60 34.09
CA ASN A 194 -6.89 5.91 33.53
C ASN A 194 -8.21 5.90 32.75
N ILE A 195 -8.54 4.79 32.08
CA ILE A 195 -9.80 4.62 31.36
C ILE A 195 -10.95 4.32 32.31
N ASP A 196 -10.75 3.48 33.33
CA ASP A 196 -11.78 3.21 34.35
C ASP A 196 -12.13 4.48 35.16
N GLU A 197 -11.14 5.30 35.53
CA GLU A 197 -11.33 6.61 36.18
C GLU A 197 -12.06 7.62 35.28
N GLU A 198 -11.69 7.71 34.00
CA GLU A 198 -12.38 8.57 33.04
C GLU A 198 -13.83 8.09 32.84
N SER A 199 -14.03 6.78 32.66
CA SER A 199 -15.33 6.14 32.48
C SER A 199 -16.27 6.35 33.68
N HIS A 200 -15.79 6.16 34.92
CA HIS A 200 -16.57 6.45 36.12
C HIS A 200 -17.01 7.92 36.20
N THR A 201 -16.19 8.84 35.67
CA THR A 201 -16.46 10.28 35.69
C THR A 201 -17.44 10.70 34.59
N THR A 202 -17.30 10.18 33.36
CA THR A 202 -18.07 10.63 32.19
C THR A 202 -19.26 9.73 31.85
N ASN A 203 -19.23 8.46 32.26
CA ASN A 203 -20.22 7.42 31.96
C ASN A 203 -20.54 7.24 30.46
N ASP A 204 -19.56 7.54 29.59
CA ASP A 204 -19.72 7.58 28.14
C ASP A 204 -18.86 6.55 27.38
N PHE A 205 -18.31 5.54 28.05
CA PHE A 205 -17.53 4.46 27.44
C PHE A 205 -18.31 3.15 27.27
N LEU A 206 -17.87 2.35 26.30
CA LEU A 206 -18.11 0.94 26.15
C LEU A 206 -16.74 0.24 26.16
N ILE A 207 -16.39 -0.35 27.30
CA ILE A 207 -15.13 -1.05 27.48
C ILE A 207 -15.31 -2.51 27.01
N LEU A 208 -14.44 -2.96 26.12
CA LEU A 208 -14.47 -4.29 25.52
C LEU A 208 -13.49 -5.21 26.25
N ASP A 209 -13.90 -5.81 27.37
CA ASP A 209 -12.99 -6.60 28.22
C ASP A 209 -12.37 -7.82 27.51
N SER A 210 -13.02 -8.37 26.47
CA SER A 210 -12.46 -9.46 25.65
C SER A 210 -11.50 -9.01 24.54
N HIS A 211 -11.24 -7.70 24.39
CA HIS A 211 -10.40 -7.13 23.34
C HIS A 211 -9.16 -6.45 23.94
N GLU A 212 -7.98 -6.75 23.38
CA GLU A 212 -6.75 -6.02 23.66
C GLU A 212 -6.60 -4.84 22.69
N GLU A 213 -6.42 -3.64 23.23
CA GLU A 213 -6.28 -2.39 22.46
C GLU A 213 -4.84 -2.25 21.93
N ALA A 214 -4.58 -2.89 20.79
CA ALA A 214 -3.31 -2.81 20.06
C ALA A 214 -3.53 -2.54 18.56
N GLN A 215 -2.53 -1.96 17.89
CA GLN A 215 -2.62 -1.60 16.46
C GLN A 215 -2.94 -2.79 15.55
N GLU A 216 -2.36 -3.96 15.84
CA GLU A 216 -2.58 -5.22 15.10
C GLU A 216 -3.96 -5.84 15.38
N GLU A 217 -4.57 -5.47 16.52
CA GLU A 217 -5.85 -5.98 16.99
C GLU A 217 -7.05 -5.11 16.55
N LEU A 218 -6.80 -3.91 16.00
CA LEU A 218 -7.85 -3.01 15.48
C LEU A 218 -8.87 -3.67 14.53
N PRO A 219 -8.49 -4.60 13.61
CA PRO A 219 -9.47 -5.31 12.79
C PRO A 219 -10.43 -6.17 13.64
N LYS A 220 -9.96 -6.74 14.76
CA LYS A 220 -10.77 -7.55 15.68
C LYS A 220 -11.69 -6.68 16.54
N LYS A 221 -11.35 -5.41 16.78
CA LYS A 221 -12.18 -4.44 17.51
C LYS A 221 -13.62 -4.37 16.98
N ALA A 222 -13.80 -4.48 15.65
CA ALA A 222 -15.12 -4.53 15.01
C ALA A 222 -15.95 -5.74 15.44
N LYS A 223 -15.35 -6.93 15.48
CA LYS A 223 -16.02 -8.15 15.96
C LYS A 223 -16.53 -7.96 17.39
N PHE A 224 -15.65 -7.52 18.29
CA PHE A 224 -15.99 -7.34 19.70
C PHE A 224 -16.96 -6.18 19.94
N PHE A 225 -16.84 -5.08 19.20
CA PHE A 225 -17.79 -3.96 19.27
C PHE A 225 -19.20 -4.41 18.90
N PHE A 226 -19.39 -4.97 17.71
CA PHE A 226 -20.73 -5.36 17.25
C PHE A 226 -21.30 -6.51 18.08
N SER A 227 -20.50 -7.50 18.51
CA SER A 227 -20.99 -8.56 19.39
C SER A 227 -21.49 -8.02 20.73
N THR A 228 -20.74 -7.10 21.35
CA THR A 228 -21.10 -6.53 22.66
C THR A 228 -22.27 -5.55 22.53
N ALA A 229 -22.30 -4.75 21.46
CA ALA A 229 -23.37 -3.79 21.23
C ALA A 229 -24.73 -4.48 21.04
N VAL A 230 -24.80 -5.56 20.24
CA VAL A 230 -26.02 -6.35 20.02
C VAL A 230 -26.47 -7.10 21.28
N GLN A 231 -25.53 -7.47 22.17
CA GLN A 231 -25.86 -8.11 23.46
C GLN A 231 -26.43 -7.12 24.48
N ASN A 232 -25.92 -5.88 24.50
CA ASN A 232 -26.29 -4.88 25.50
C ASN A 232 -27.51 -4.03 25.12
N TRP A 233 -27.78 -3.87 23.82
CA TRP A 233 -28.81 -2.96 23.30
C TRP A 233 -29.55 -3.58 22.12
N ASP A 234 -30.89 -3.62 22.15
CA ASP A 234 -31.69 -3.89 20.95
C ASP A 234 -31.89 -2.58 20.17
N ALA A 235 -31.15 -2.45 19.07
CA ALA A 235 -31.24 -1.33 18.14
C ALA A 235 -31.55 -1.77 16.69
N GLU A 236 -32.06 -0.83 15.89
CA GLU A 236 -32.19 -1.00 14.44
C GLU A 236 -30.86 -0.82 13.71
N PHE A 237 -30.04 0.15 14.13
CA PHE A 237 -28.75 0.43 13.51
C PHE A 237 -27.58 0.36 14.50
N TYR A 238 -26.44 -0.19 14.05
CA TYR A 238 -25.18 -0.17 14.79
C TYR A 238 -24.15 0.56 13.93
N VAL A 239 -23.67 1.71 14.42
CA VAL A 239 -22.81 2.63 13.67
C VAL A 239 -21.41 2.60 14.26
N LYS A 240 -20.39 2.39 13.41
CA LYS A 240 -18.97 2.48 13.76
C LYS A 240 -18.41 3.81 13.29
N VAL A 241 -17.72 4.55 14.16
CA VAL A 241 -17.14 5.88 13.90
C VAL A 241 -15.71 5.88 14.42
N ASP A 242 -14.78 6.51 13.70
CA ASP A 242 -13.37 6.60 14.11
C ASP A 242 -13.08 7.94 14.84
N ASP A 243 -12.08 8.00 15.72
CA ASP A 243 -11.75 9.17 16.59
C ASP A 243 -11.23 10.42 15.88
N SER A 244 -11.20 10.41 14.54
CA SER A 244 -10.81 11.54 13.70
C SER A 244 -11.99 12.17 12.93
N ILE A 245 -13.21 11.62 13.07
CA ILE A 245 -14.39 12.03 12.32
C ILE A 245 -15.35 12.81 13.23
N ASN A 246 -15.72 14.03 12.82
CA ASN A 246 -16.81 14.78 13.42
C ASN A 246 -18.14 14.43 12.74
N LEU A 247 -19.20 14.25 13.52
CA LEU A 247 -20.53 13.89 13.02
C LEU A 247 -21.53 15.03 13.12
N ASP A 248 -22.32 15.23 12.06
CA ASP A 248 -23.63 15.87 12.15
C ASP A 248 -24.62 14.84 12.72
N LEU A 249 -24.86 14.90 14.03
CA LEU A 249 -25.77 13.97 14.70
C LEU A 249 -27.22 14.12 14.23
N ASP A 250 -27.73 15.34 14.03
CA ASP A 250 -29.12 15.51 13.60
C ASP A 250 -29.32 15.11 12.13
N GLY A 251 -28.32 15.32 11.28
CA GLY A 251 -28.28 14.77 9.92
C GLY A 251 -28.24 13.24 9.89
N LEU A 252 -27.38 12.63 10.71
CA LEU A 252 -27.30 11.17 10.85
C LEU A 252 -28.60 10.56 11.36
N ILE A 253 -29.21 11.14 12.40
CA ILE A 253 -30.47 10.64 12.97
C ILE A 253 -31.59 10.67 11.93
N LYS A 254 -31.76 11.79 11.19
CA LYS A 254 -32.75 11.89 10.11
C LYS A 254 -32.50 10.86 9.00
N LEU A 255 -31.24 10.58 8.67
CA LEU A 255 -30.88 9.56 7.69
C LEU A 255 -31.30 8.16 8.17
N LEU A 256 -31.00 7.80 9.43
CA LEU A 256 -31.38 6.50 10.00
C LEU A 256 -32.91 6.37 10.16
N GLU A 257 -33.60 7.43 10.59
CA GLU A 257 -35.07 7.49 10.61
C GLU A 257 -35.68 7.27 9.22
N SER A 258 -35.08 7.82 8.16
CA SER A 258 -35.53 7.60 6.77
C SER A 258 -35.27 6.18 6.23
N ARG A 259 -34.42 5.40 6.90
CA ARG A 259 -34.05 4.02 6.56
C ARG A 259 -34.75 2.99 7.44
N ARG A 260 -35.57 3.44 8.40
CA ARG A 260 -36.25 2.59 9.39
C ARG A 260 -37.08 1.50 8.71
N GLY A 261 -36.98 0.26 9.21
CA GLY A 261 -37.68 -0.89 8.64
C GLY A 261 -37.18 -1.39 7.27
N GLN A 262 -36.02 -0.93 6.77
CA GLN A 262 -35.33 -1.58 5.66
C GLN A 262 -34.42 -2.71 6.17
N ASP A 263 -34.66 -3.94 5.71
CA ASP A 263 -33.83 -5.09 6.07
C ASP A 263 -32.44 -5.01 5.42
N SER A 264 -31.41 -5.45 6.17
CA SER A 264 -30.02 -5.62 5.69
C SER A 264 -29.33 -4.35 5.13
N ALA A 265 -29.67 -3.17 5.64
CA ALA A 265 -29.01 -1.92 5.23
C ALA A 265 -27.56 -1.80 5.75
N TYR A 266 -26.59 -1.77 4.85
CA TYR A 266 -25.20 -1.39 5.13
C TYR A 266 -24.88 -0.07 4.42
N ILE A 267 -24.53 0.98 5.19
CA ILE A 267 -24.45 2.36 4.70
C ILE A 267 -23.06 2.93 5.01
N GLY A 268 -22.42 3.52 4.01
CA GLY A 268 -21.16 4.26 4.16
C GLY A 268 -20.54 4.61 2.80
N CYS A 269 -19.39 5.30 2.84
CA CYS A 269 -18.61 5.60 1.64
C CYS A 269 -17.87 4.35 1.16
N MET A 270 -18.54 3.52 0.37
CA MET A 270 -17.95 2.28 -0.16
C MET A 270 -16.91 2.58 -1.24
N LYS A 271 -15.74 1.96 -1.14
CA LYS A 271 -14.74 1.94 -2.22
C LYS A 271 -15.15 0.90 -3.26
N SER A 272 -15.39 1.32 -4.50
CA SER A 272 -15.60 0.43 -5.65
C SER A 272 -14.29 0.06 -6.33
N GLY A 273 -14.23 -1.15 -6.91
CA GLY A 273 -13.05 -1.69 -7.59
C GLY A 273 -12.34 -2.77 -6.77
N GLU A 274 -11.13 -3.13 -7.19
CA GLU A 274 -10.32 -4.13 -6.50
C GLU A 274 -9.83 -3.61 -5.15
N VAL A 275 -10.23 -4.28 -4.07
CA VAL A 275 -9.91 -3.89 -2.68
C VAL A 275 -8.68 -4.63 -2.16
N VAL A 276 -8.39 -5.81 -2.73
CA VAL A 276 -7.18 -6.61 -2.47
C VAL A 276 -6.35 -6.60 -3.75
N SER A 277 -5.40 -5.68 -3.85
CA SER A 277 -4.35 -5.69 -4.88
C SER A 277 -3.16 -6.53 -4.40
N GLU A 278 -2.49 -7.23 -5.33
CA GLU A 278 -1.23 -7.98 -5.08
C GLU A 278 -0.13 -7.16 -4.39
#